data_AF-A0A956A6F2-F1
#
_entry.id   AF-A0A956A6F2-F1
#
_cell.length_a   1.000
_cell.length_b   1.000
_cell.length_c   1.000
_cell.angle_alpha   90.00
_cell.angle_beta   90.00
_cell.angle_gamma   90.00
#
_symmetry.space_group_name_H-M   'P 1'
#
loop_
_entity.id
_entity.type
_entity.pdbx_description
1 polymer ?
#
loop_
_entity_poly.entity_id
_entity_poly.type
_entity_poly.pdbx_seq_one_letter_code
_entity_poly.pdbx_strand_id
1 'polypeptide(L)'
;MGIGSALRRLFGLAAPEGEPSCVVCGSAELEALGPDAYRCAACRHEGGDGYGELLVARRRARARARPVHDVRRDALDVLEGARLTLVATLDVPEPGVGWMIGSALAHRTPIGAGIDEEYERLRRDREEGIAKARAELLPLRPLLEVLVEKGLDLWRALADLDVVASEESPPEQLLAFIAATSAALSR
;
A
#
# COMPACT_ATOMS: atom_id res chain seq x y z
N MET A 1 6.54 12.94 10.94
CA MET A 1 6.02 12.34 12.19
C MET A 1 5.48 10.97 11.83
N GLY A 2 6.17 9.89 12.19
CA GLY A 2 5.84 8.54 11.73
C GLY A 2 4.63 7.93 12.44
N ILE A 3 3.91 7.06 11.73
CA ILE A 3 2.71 6.32 12.18
C ILE A 3 2.99 5.54 13.48
N GLY A 4 4.23 5.12 13.71
CA GLY A 4 4.66 4.47 14.96
C GLY A 4 4.45 5.32 16.21
N SER A 5 4.57 6.65 16.10
CA SER A 5 4.31 7.58 17.22
C SER A 5 2.82 7.77 17.51
N ALA A 6 1.96 7.65 16.49
CA ALA A 6 0.51 7.71 16.63
C ALA A 6 -0.05 6.44 17.31
N LEU A 7 0.47 5.27 16.94
CA LEU A 7 0.11 3.99 17.58
C LEU A 7 0.54 3.94 19.05
N ARG A 8 1.73 4.44 19.40
CA ARG A 8 2.19 4.50 20.80
C ARG A 8 1.31 5.39 21.70
N ARG A 9 0.76 6.49 21.16
CA ARG A 9 -0.16 7.37 21.89
C ARG A 9 -1.52 6.72 22.16
N LEU A 10 -2.03 5.91 21.24
CA LEU A 10 -3.32 5.23 21.39
C LEU A 10 -3.32 4.15 22.49
N PHE A 11 -2.18 3.52 22.77
CA PHE A 11 -2.06 2.45 23.77
C PHE A 11 -1.51 2.89 25.15
N GLY A 12 -1.40 4.21 25.41
CA GLY A 12 -1.02 4.72 26.73
C GLY A 12 0.40 4.36 27.20
N LEU A 13 1.26 3.90 26.30
CA LEU A 13 2.66 3.63 26.59
C LEU A 13 3.41 4.97 26.56
N ALA A 14 3.59 5.57 27.74
CA ALA A 14 4.55 6.65 27.92
C ALA A 14 5.89 6.22 27.31
N ALA A 15 6.44 7.04 26.41
CA ALA A 15 7.78 6.78 25.89
C ALA A 15 8.75 6.84 27.08
N PRO A 16 9.41 5.73 27.48
CA PRO A 16 10.54 5.89 28.38
C PRO A 16 11.59 6.66 27.58
N GLU A 17 12.08 7.76 28.13
CA GLU A 17 13.45 8.19 27.86
C GLU A 17 14.34 7.00 28.23
N GLY A 18 14.68 6.19 27.23
CA GLY A 18 15.22 4.86 27.45
C GLY A 18 15.79 4.31 26.17
N GLU A 19 16.82 3.49 26.33
CA GLU A 19 17.54 2.83 25.25
C GLU A 19 16.57 2.13 24.28
N PRO A 20 16.84 2.15 22.97
CA PRO A 20 15.97 1.53 21.97
C PRO A 20 15.74 0.06 22.28
N SER A 21 14.48 -0.38 22.25
CA SER A 21 14.06 -1.75 22.56
C SER A 21 13.17 -2.33 21.46
N CYS A 22 13.12 -3.66 21.40
CA CYS A 22 12.30 -4.38 20.43
C CYS A 22 10.82 -4.14 20.69
N VAL A 23 10.08 -3.71 19.68
CA VAL A 23 8.63 -3.44 19.80
C VAL A 23 7.78 -4.69 20.03
N VAL A 24 8.33 -5.88 19.77
CA VAL A 24 7.61 -7.17 19.92
C VAL A 24 7.85 -7.80 21.28
N CYS A 25 9.11 -7.87 21.73
CA CYS A 25 9.48 -8.61 22.95
C CYS A 25 10.08 -7.74 24.06
N GLY A 26 10.25 -6.44 23.84
CA GLY A 26 10.84 -5.51 24.80
C GLY A 26 12.34 -5.67 25.05
N SER A 27 13.02 -6.63 24.39
CA SER A 27 14.46 -6.83 24.55
C SER A 27 15.27 -5.63 24.03
N ALA A 28 16.32 -5.25 24.77
CA ALA A 28 17.30 -4.25 24.37
C ALA A 28 18.43 -4.83 23.49
N GLU A 29 18.46 -6.14 23.27
CA GLU A 29 19.46 -6.80 22.43
C GLU A 29 19.15 -6.56 20.94
N LEU A 30 19.55 -5.40 20.43
CA LEU A 30 19.29 -4.96 19.06
C LEU A 30 20.56 -4.96 18.20
N GLU A 31 20.51 -5.67 17.08
CA GLU A 31 21.52 -5.64 16.01
C GLU A 31 21.12 -4.60 14.97
N ALA A 32 21.99 -3.61 14.71
CA ALA A 32 21.70 -2.58 13.71
C ALA A 32 21.74 -3.16 12.28
N LEU A 33 20.68 -2.92 11.50
CA LEU A 33 20.59 -3.30 10.08
C LEU A 33 20.81 -2.12 9.13
N GLY A 34 20.67 -0.89 9.63
CA GLY A 34 20.78 0.37 8.88
C GLY A 34 20.43 1.57 9.78
N PRO A 35 20.36 2.79 9.22
CA PRO A 35 19.86 3.95 9.95
C PRO A 35 18.47 3.65 10.50
N ASP A 36 18.30 3.74 11.83
CA ASP A 36 17.03 3.53 12.54
C ASP A 36 16.31 2.19 12.26
N ALA A 37 17.03 1.19 11.73
CA ALA A 37 16.52 -0.15 11.45
C ALA A 37 17.33 -1.19 12.23
N TYR A 38 16.65 -2.15 12.85
CA TYR A 38 17.27 -3.15 13.71
C TYR A 38 16.71 -4.56 13.48
N ARG A 39 17.44 -5.56 13.97
CA ARG A 39 16.99 -6.93 14.22
C ARG A 39 17.15 -7.25 15.69
N CYS A 40 16.10 -7.75 16.34
CA CYS A 40 16.19 -8.20 17.72
C CYS A 40 16.94 -9.54 17.78
N ALA A 41 17.97 -9.65 18.62
CA ALA A 41 18.72 -10.89 18.81
C ALA A 41 17.87 -11.98 19.47
N ALA A 42 16.99 -11.59 20.42
CA ALA A 42 16.16 -12.50 21.18
C ALA A 42 15.00 -13.12 20.36
N CYS A 43 14.20 -12.31 19.67
CA CYS A 43 13.02 -12.78 18.94
C CYS A 43 13.15 -12.77 17.42
N ARG A 44 14.30 -12.32 16.88
CA ARG A 44 14.61 -12.22 15.44
C ARG A 44 13.72 -11.27 14.64
N HIS A 45 12.82 -10.53 15.28
CA HIS A 45 12.02 -9.49 14.65
C HIS A 45 12.91 -8.40 14.05
N GLU A 46 12.65 -8.03 12.80
CA GLU A 46 13.25 -6.85 12.17
C GLU A 46 12.25 -5.71 12.18
N GLY A 47 12.70 -4.51 12.54
CA GLY A 47 11.84 -3.34 12.68
C GLY A 47 12.63 -2.07 12.90
N GLY A 48 11.96 -1.05 13.42
CA GLY A 48 12.51 0.30 13.56
C GLY A 48 11.98 1.27 12.51
N ASP A 49 12.12 2.55 12.78
CA ASP A 49 11.54 3.62 11.95
C ASP A 49 12.17 3.64 10.54
N GLY A 50 13.44 3.24 10.41
CA GLY A 50 14.14 3.12 9.12
C GLY A 50 13.93 1.78 8.40
N TYR A 51 13.15 0.84 8.96
CA TYR A 51 13.02 -0.50 8.38
C TYR A 51 12.33 -0.48 7.01
N GLY A 52 11.36 0.40 6.81
CA GLY A 52 10.69 0.56 5.50
C GLY A 52 11.68 0.97 4.41
N GLU A 53 12.53 1.96 4.68
CA GLU A 53 13.57 2.42 3.76
C GLU A 53 14.60 1.33 3.47
N LEU A 54 14.99 0.55 4.48
CA LEU A 54 15.87 -0.60 4.32
C LEU A 54 15.26 -1.66 3.37
N LEU A 55 13.96 -1.95 3.50
CA LEU A 55 13.28 -2.88 2.60
C LEU A 55 13.25 -2.37 1.15
N VAL A 56 12.99 -1.07 0.95
CA VAL A 56 13.04 -0.43 -0.37
C VAL A 56 14.45 -0.53 -0.96
N ALA A 57 15.49 -0.22 -0.18
CA ALA A 57 16.88 -0.30 -0.61
C ALA A 57 17.28 -1.75 -0.99
N ARG A 58 16.90 -2.75 -0.17
CA ARG A 58 17.12 -4.17 -0.46
C ARG A 58 16.42 -4.61 -1.74
N ARG A 59 15.17 -4.18 -1.95
CA ARG A 59 14.42 -4.49 -3.19
C ARG A 59 15.08 -3.87 -4.41
N ARG A 60 15.49 -2.59 -4.35
CA ARG A 60 16.21 -1.91 -5.43
C ARG A 60 17.52 -2.63 -5.76
N ALA A 61 18.32 -3.01 -4.76
CA ALA A 61 19.55 -3.77 -4.94
C ALA A 61 19.32 -5.12 -5.62
N ARG A 62 18.30 -5.87 -5.18
CA ARG A 62 17.91 -7.14 -5.81
C ARG A 62 17.45 -6.95 -7.27
N ALA A 63 16.68 -5.91 -7.56
CA ALA A 63 16.23 -5.61 -8.92
C ALA A 63 17.41 -5.23 -9.83
N ARG A 64 18.38 -4.44 -9.35
CA ARG A 64 19.59 -4.07 -10.12
C ARG A 64 20.38 -5.28 -10.59
N ALA A 65 20.49 -6.31 -9.76
CA ALA A 65 21.21 -7.54 -10.06
C ALA A 65 20.50 -8.44 -11.10
N ARG A 66 19.24 -8.14 -11.45
CA ARG A 66 18.44 -8.95 -12.38
C ARG A 66 18.45 -8.40 -13.81
N PRO A 67 18.23 -9.26 -14.81
CA PRO A 67 18.00 -8.83 -16.19
C PRO A 67 16.82 -7.84 -16.33
N VAL A 68 16.87 -6.96 -17.33
CA VAL A 68 15.81 -5.96 -17.60
C VAL A 68 14.43 -6.62 -17.75
N HIS A 69 14.34 -7.71 -18.51
CA HIS A 69 13.06 -8.40 -18.77
C HIS A 69 12.42 -8.94 -17.49
N ASP A 70 13.23 -9.39 -16.54
CA ASP A 70 12.78 -9.92 -15.25
C ASP A 70 12.24 -8.82 -14.36
N VAL A 71 12.95 -7.68 -14.27
CA VAL A 71 12.49 -6.51 -13.50
C VAL A 71 11.21 -5.93 -14.10
N ARG A 72 11.11 -5.93 -15.42
CA ARG A 72 9.92 -5.49 -16.16
C ARG A 72 8.72 -6.39 -15.88
N ARG A 73 8.90 -7.72 -15.87
CA ARG A 73 7.84 -8.67 -15.50
C ARG A 73 7.36 -8.40 -14.07
N ASP A 74 8.28 -8.29 -13.12
CA ASP A 74 7.91 -7.97 -11.73
C ASP A 74 7.13 -6.65 -11.60
N ALA A 75 7.48 -5.64 -12.39
CA ALA A 75 6.75 -4.36 -12.41
C ALA A 75 5.33 -4.52 -12.99
N LEU A 76 5.17 -5.34 -14.03
CA LEU A 76 3.85 -5.68 -14.59
C LEU A 76 3.01 -6.49 -13.59
N ASP A 77 3.60 -7.45 -12.88
CA ASP A 77 2.90 -8.25 -11.87
C ASP A 77 2.37 -7.37 -10.72
N VAL A 78 3.15 -6.37 -10.30
CA VAL A 78 2.72 -5.36 -9.31
C VAL A 78 1.53 -4.53 -9.82
N LEU A 79 1.62 -4.04 -11.06
CA LEU A 79 0.54 -3.26 -11.69
C LEU A 79 -0.75 -4.07 -11.85
N GLU A 80 -0.63 -5.33 -12.25
CA GLU A 80 -1.76 -6.24 -12.40
C GLU A 80 -2.41 -6.58 -11.06
N GLY A 81 -1.63 -6.81 -10.01
CA GLY A 81 -2.15 -7.00 -8.65
C GLY A 81 -2.99 -5.82 -8.19
N ALA A 82 -2.45 -4.61 -8.29
CA ALA A 82 -3.16 -3.38 -7.94
C ALA A 82 -4.42 -3.18 -8.81
N ARG A 83 -4.36 -3.51 -10.11
CA ARG A 83 -5.50 -3.45 -11.03
C ARG A 83 -6.63 -4.37 -10.58
N LEU A 84 -6.31 -5.62 -10.28
CA LEU A 84 -7.30 -6.63 -9.87
C LEU A 84 -7.96 -6.24 -8.55
N THR A 85 -7.19 -5.77 -7.58
CA THR A 85 -7.73 -5.24 -6.31
C THR A 85 -8.66 -4.06 -6.56
N LEU A 86 -8.27 -3.11 -7.41
CA LEU A 86 -9.06 -1.93 -7.70
C LEU A 86 -10.35 -2.26 -8.45
N VAL A 87 -10.30 -3.09 -9.50
CA VAL A 87 -11.48 -3.53 -10.24
C VAL A 87 -12.46 -4.26 -9.34
N ALA A 88 -11.98 -5.22 -8.53
CA ALA A 88 -12.83 -5.94 -7.59
C ALA A 88 -13.51 -5.00 -6.57
N THR A 89 -12.85 -3.91 -6.19
CA THR A 89 -13.39 -2.89 -5.28
C THR A 89 -14.42 -2.01 -5.96
N LEU A 90 -14.19 -1.66 -7.24
CA LEU A 90 -15.09 -0.79 -8.01
C LEU A 90 -16.34 -1.51 -8.52
N ASP A 91 -16.26 -2.83 -8.71
CA ASP A 91 -17.40 -3.69 -9.04
C ASP A 91 -18.40 -3.81 -7.87
N VAL A 92 -18.01 -3.43 -6.65
CA VAL A 92 -18.93 -3.27 -5.53
C VAL A 92 -19.78 -2.00 -5.77
N PRO A 93 -21.11 -2.11 -5.86
CA PRO A 93 -21.97 -0.98 -6.18
C PRO A 93 -21.78 0.15 -5.17
N GLU A 94 -21.69 1.39 -5.67
CA GLU A 94 -21.59 2.54 -4.77
C GLU A 94 -22.84 2.60 -3.89
N PRO A 95 -22.65 2.69 -2.56
CA PRO A 95 -23.76 2.82 -1.66
C PRO A 95 -24.37 4.21 -1.92
N GLY A 96 -25.58 4.21 -2.49
CA GLY A 96 -26.31 5.40 -2.91
C GLY A 96 -27.82 5.16 -2.94
N VAL A 97 -28.60 6.19 -3.28
CA VAL A 97 -30.08 6.13 -3.27
C VAL A 97 -30.63 4.94 -4.08
N GLY A 98 -29.98 4.60 -5.20
CA GLY A 98 -30.35 3.44 -6.02
C GLY A 98 -30.13 2.08 -5.32
N TRP A 99 -29.05 1.93 -4.56
CA TRP A 99 -28.79 0.71 -3.78
C TRP A 99 -29.78 0.57 -2.61
N MET A 100 -30.08 1.66 -1.91
CA MET A 100 -31.08 1.67 -0.83
C MET A 100 -32.46 1.24 -1.32
N ILE A 101 -32.88 1.71 -2.51
CA ILE A 101 -34.15 1.30 -3.13
C ILE A 101 -34.10 -0.18 -3.54
N GLY A 102 -33.01 -0.64 -4.16
CA GLY A 102 -32.84 -2.03 -4.59
C GLY A 102 -32.85 -3.03 -3.42
N SER A 103 -32.13 -2.73 -2.35
CA SER A 103 -32.06 -3.58 -1.14
C SER A 103 -33.39 -3.59 -0.38
N ALA A 104 -34.07 -2.45 -0.26
CA ALA A 104 -35.39 -2.38 0.38
C ALA A 104 -36.45 -3.20 -0.39
N LEU A 105 -36.40 -3.18 -1.73
CA LEU A 105 -37.30 -3.97 -2.58
C LEU A 105 -36.98 -5.48 -2.52
N ALA A 106 -35.71 -5.86 -2.42
CA ALA A 106 -35.29 -7.26 -2.36
C ALA A 106 -35.59 -7.93 -1.01
N HIS A 107 -35.53 -7.19 0.10
CA HIS A 107 -35.58 -7.77 1.45
C HIS A 107 -36.89 -7.55 2.23
N ARG A 108 -37.88 -6.81 1.70
CA ARG A 108 -39.18 -6.52 2.36
C ARG A 108 -39.05 -6.06 3.82
N THR A 109 -37.94 -5.44 4.18
CA THR A 109 -37.65 -4.96 5.54
C THR A 109 -38.02 -3.47 5.69
N PRO A 110 -38.43 -3.03 6.89
CA PRO A 110 -38.66 -1.61 7.16
C PRO A 110 -37.37 -0.82 6.96
N ILE A 111 -37.45 0.25 6.18
CA ILE A 111 -36.36 1.18 5.92
C ILE A 111 -36.02 1.89 7.24
N GLY A 112 -34.82 1.69 7.80
CA GLY A 112 -34.34 2.62 8.83
C GLY A 112 -33.26 2.18 9.83
N ALA A 113 -32.97 0.89 10.02
CA ALA A 113 -31.95 0.50 11.03
C ALA A 113 -30.77 -0.33 10.47
N GLY A 114 -31.03 -1.25 9.53
CA GLY A 114 -29.96 -2.08 8.94
C GLY A 114 -29.32 -1.47 7.68
N ILE A 115 -29.99 -0.51 7.05
CA ILE A 115 -29.56 0.06 5.76
C ILE A 115 -28.37 1.01 5.95
N ASP A 116 -28.37 1.82 7.02
CA ASP A 116 -27.29 2.76 7.30
C ASP A 116 -26.01 2.04 7.74
N GLU A 117 -26.12 0.99 8.57
CA GLU A 117 -24.97 0.17 8.97
C GLU A 117 -24.35 -0.59 7.78
N GLU A 118 -25.19 -1.11 6.89
CA GLU A 118 -24.74 -1.81 5.68
C GLU A 118 -24.16 -0.84 4.64
N TYR A 119 -24.75 0.36 4.51
CA TYR A 119 -24.20 1.46 3.71
C TYR A 119 -22.78 1.83 4.19
N GLU A 120 -22.62 2.08 5.49
CA GLU A 120 -21.33 2.44 6.07
C GLU A 120 -20.31 1.30 6.02
N ARG A 121 -20.75 0.05 6.05
CA ARG A 121 -19.89 -1.11 5.82
C ARG A 121 -19.38 -1.11 4.38
N LEU A 122 -20.26 -1.02 3.39
CA LEU A 122 -19.88 -1.01 1.96
C LEU A 122 -18.97 0.17 1.61
N ARG A 123 -19.23 1.35 2.18
CA ARG A 123 -18.36 2.53 2.00
C ARG A 123 -16.96 2.28 2.55
N ARG A 124 -16.85 1.73 3.77
CA ARG A 124 -15.56 1.37 4.38
C ARG A 124 -14.83 0.30 3.59
N ASP A 125 -15.52 -0.77 3.19
CA ASP A 125 -14.95 -1.85 2.38
C ASP A 125 -14.38 -1.29 1.06
N ARG A 126 -15.09 -0.33 0.44
CA ARG A 126 -14.63 0.36 -0.77
C ARG A 126 -13.39 1.21 -0.52
N GLU A 127 -13.38 2.01 0.55
CA GLU A 127 -12.23 2.84 0.94
C GLU A 127 -10.99 1.99 1.27
N GLU A 128 -11.18 0.91 2.02
CA GLU A 128 -10.13 -0.06 2.36
C GLU A 128 -9.59 -0.76 1.12
N GLY A 129 -10.46 -1.15 0.18
CA GLY A 129 -10.07 -1.74 -1.09
C GLY A 129 -9.23 -0.80 -1.96
N ILE A 130 -9.62 0.49 -2.05
CA ILE A 130 -8.84 1.51 -2.77
C ILE A 130 -7.50 1.76 -2.07
N ALA A 131 -7.49 1.88 -0.73
CA ALA A 131 -6.26 2.04 0.04
C ALA A 131 -5.31 0.84 -0.14
N LYS A 132 -5.86 -0.38 -0.20
CA LYS A 132 -5.09 -1.59 -0.50
C LYS A 132 -4.50 -1.55 -1.90
N ALA A 133 -5.27 -1.16 -2.92
CA ALA A 133 -4.74 -1.03 -4.28
C ALA A 133 -3.58 -0.02 -4.36
N ARG A 134 -3.66 1.10 -3.62
CA ARG A 134 -2.55 2.07 -3.49
C ARG A 134 -1.34 1.45 -2.82
N ALA A 135 -1.53 0.74 -1.70
CA ALA A 135 -0.45 0.08 -0.98
C ALA A 135 0.27 -0.97 -1.86
N GLU A 136 -0.48 -1.67 -2.71
CA GLU A 136 0.06 -2.64 -3.67
C GLU A 136 0.92 -1.99 -4.77
N LEU A 137 0.74 -0.68 -5.05
CA LEU A 137 1.59 0.07 -5.97
C LEU A 137 2.92 0.54 -5.35
N LEU A 138 3.05 0.63 -4.02
CA LEU A 138 4.30 1.07 -3.36
C LEU A 138 5.54 0.26 -3.77
N PRO A 139 5.46 -1.09 -3.93
CA PRO A 139 6.49 -1.91 -4.56
C PRO A 139 7.04 -1.43 -5.91
N LEU A 140 6.25 -0.68 -6.68
CA LEU A 140 6.56 -0.31 -8.06
C LEU A 140 7.71 0.69 -8.15
N ARG A 141 7.80 1.64 -7.21
CA ARG A 141 8.82 2.72 -7.20
C ARG A 141 10.25 2.18 -7.40
N PRO A 142 10.79 1.30 -6.54
CA PRO A 142 12.15 0.79 -6.71
C PRO A 142 12.35 -0.03 -7.99
N LEU A 143 11.28 -0.58 -8.60
CA LEU A 143 11.37 -1.29 -9.88
C LEU A 143 11.48 -0.31 -11.04
N LEU A 144 10.65 0.74 -11.06
CA LEU A 144 10.70 1.80 -12.08
C LEU A 144 12.04 2.53 -12.04
N GLU A 145 12.55 2.88 -10.85
CA GLU A 145 13.88 3.48 -10.70
C GLU A 145 14.97 2.64 -11.37
N VAL A 146 14.95 1.32 -11.18
CA VAL A 146 15.94 0.41 -11.78
C VAL A 146 15.74 0.26 -13.28
N LEU A 147 14.52 0.24 -13.77
CA LEU A 147 14.24 0.18 -15.21
C LEU A 147 14.71 1.44 -15.92
N VAL A 148 14.52 2.60 -15.29
CA VAL A 148 15.03 3.89 -15.73
C VAL A 148 16.56 3.91 -15.74
N GLU A 149 17.21 3.45 -14.66
CA GLU A 149 18.68 3.28 -14.60
C GLU A 149 19.20 2.37 -15.72
N LYS A 150 18.41 1.37 -16.12
CA LYS A 150 18.73 0.43 -17.21
C LYS A 150 18.35 0.96 -18.60
N GLY A 151 17.88 2.21 -18.71
CA GLY A 151 17.67 2.92 -19.97
C GLY A 151 16.25 2.89 -20.53
N LEU A 152 15.23 2.46 -19.77
CA LEU A 152 13.84 2.59 -20.19
C LEU A 152 13.32 4.00 -19.91
N ASP A 153 12.59 4.58 -20.85
CA ASP A 153 11.96 5.90 -20.70
C ASP A 153 10.66 5.80 -19.89
N LEU A 154 10.79 5.73 -18.57
CA LEU A 154 9.69 5.60 -17.60
C LEU A 154 9.67 6.74 -16.59
N TRP A 155 10.38 7.84 -16.84
CA TRP A 155 10.49 8.98 -15.92
C TRP A 155 9.13 9.58 -15.57
N ARG A 156 8.20 9.63 -16.54
CA ARG A 156 6.83 10.10 -16.31
C ARG A 156 6.07 9.19 -15.34
N ALA A 157 6.14 7.87 -15.53
CA ALA A 157 5.51 6.92 -14.60
C ALA A 157 6.11 7.02 -13.19
N LEU A 158 7.42 7.27 -13.08
CA LEU A 158 8.08 7.45 -11.78
C LEU A 158 7.67 8.75 -11.07
N ALA A 159 7.50 9.84 -11.83
CA ALA A 159 7.06 11.13 -11.31
C ALA A 159 5.59 11.10 -10.86
N ASP A 160 4.73 10.46 -11.65
CA ASP A 160 3.29 10.40 -11.40
C ASP A 160 2.93 9.42 -10.27
N LEU A 161 3.81 8.47 -9.94
CA LEU A 161 3.51 7.40 -8.97
C LEU A 161 3.12 7.93 -7.57
N ASP A 162 3.85 8.92 -7.02
CA ASP A 162 3.53 9.43 -5.68
C ASP A 162 2.22 10.24 -5.67
N VAL A 163 1.94 10.93 -6.78
CA VAL A 163 0.68 11.66 -6.95
C VAL A 163 -0.47 10.66 -6.96
N VAL A 164 -0.38 9.63 -7.79
CA VAL A 164 -1.45 8.65 -8.00
C VAL A 164 -1.64 7.71 -6.80
N ALA A 165 -0.56 7.39 -6.08
CA ALA A 165 -0.63 6.57 -4.88
C ALA A 165 -1.11 7.35 -3.64
N SER A 166 -1.34 8.67 -3.76
CA SER A 166 -1.88 9.49 -2.67
C SER A 166 -3.33 9.15 -2.36
N GLU A 167 -3.75 9.42 -1.12
CA GLU A 167 -5.14 9.23 -0.68
C GLU A 167 -6.13 10.12 -1.44
N GLU A 168 -5.66 11.24 -1.99
CA GLU A 168 -6.45 12.24 -2.71
C GLU A 168 -6.75 11.85 -4.16
N SER A 169 -5.99 10.92 -4.74
CA SER A 169 -6.20 10.51 -6.14
C SER A 169 -7.44 9.65 -6.31
N PRO A 170 -8.40 10.04 -7.17
CA PRO A 170 -9.59 9.25 -7.42
C PRO A 170 -9.24 7.93 -8.14
N PRO A 171 -10.05 6.88 -7.97
CA PRO A 171 -9.73 5.54 -8.49
C PRO A 171 -9.57 5.48 -10.01
N GLU A 172 -10.20 6.38 -10.76
CA GLU A 172 -10.03 6.47 -12.22
C GLU A 172 -8.61 6.91 -12.60
N GLN A 173 -7.99 7.79 -11.81
CA GLN A 173 -6.59 8.18 -12.02
C GLN A 173 -5.64 7.01 -11.74
N LEU A 174 -5.94 6.19 -10.72
CA LEU A 174 -5.18 4.96 -10.47
C LEU A 174 -5.28 4.00 -11.66
N LEU A 175 -6.48 3.74 -12.16
CA LEU A 175 -6.68 2.88 -13.34
C LEU A 175 -5.96 3.42 -14.58
N ALA A 176 -6.04 4.73 -14.84
CA ALA A 176 -5.38 5.36 -15.97
C ALA A 176 -3.85 5.25 -15.87
N PHE A 177 -3.29 5.49 -14.69
CA PHE A 177 -1.86 5.30 -14.41
C PHE A 177 -1.42 3.86 -14.63
N ILE A 178 -2.17 2.89 -14.10
CA ILE A 178 -1.88 1.47 -14.24
C ILE A 178 -1.86 1.08 -15.72
N ALA A 179 -2.89 1.48 -16.49
CA ALA A 179 -2.98 1.17 -17.90
C ALA A 179 -1.84 1.81 -18.72
N ALA A 180 -1.57 3.10 -18.51
CA ALA A 180 -0.50 3.82 -19.21
C ALA A 180 0.88 3.22 -18.92
N THR A 181 1.16 2.92 -17.65
CA THR A 181 2.45 2.35 -17.23
C THR A 181 2.62 0.91 -17.74
N SER A 182 1.57 0.09 -17.70
CA SER A 182 1.59 -1.27 -18.25
C SER A 182 1.86 -1.25 -19.75
N ALA A 183 1.22 -0.33 -20.49
CA ALA A 183 1.44 -0.14 -21.91
C ALA A 183 2.87 0.32 -22.23
N ALA A 184 3.48 1.16 -21.38
CA ALA A 184 4.87 1.59 -21.55
C ALA A 184 5.86 0.44 -21.30
N LEU A 185 5.61 -0.39 -20.29
CA LEU A 185 6.45 -1.55 -19.95
C LEU A 185 6.38 -2.67 -20.99
N SER A 186 5.27 -2.78 -21.71
CA SER A 186 5.03 -3.85 -22.69
C SER A 186 5.66 -3.59 -24.07
N ARG A 187 6.28 -2.42 -24.28
CA ARG A 187 7.00 -2.06 -25.53
C ARG A 187 8.44 -2.57 -25.52
#